data_AF-A0A7L3AE43-F1
#
_entry.id   AF-A0A7L3AE43-F1
#
_cell.length_a   1.000
_cell.length_b   1.000
_cell.length_c   1.000
_cell.angle_alpha   90.00
_cell.angle_beta   90.00
_cell.angle_gamma   90.00
#
_symmetry.space_group_name_H-M   'P 1'
#
loop_
_entity.id
_entity.type
_entity.pdbx_description
1 polymer ?
#
loop_
_entity_poly.entity_id
_entity_poly.type
_entity_poly.pdbx_seq_one_letter_code
_entity_poly.pdbx_strand_id
1 'polypeptide(L)'
;CPQLRVCVGRKELTAEARELKGELYCLPCHDKMGIPICGACRRPIEGRVVNALGKQWHVEHFVCAKCEKPFLGHRHYEKKGLAYCETHYNQV
;
A
#
# COMPACT_ATOMS: atom_id res chain seq x y z
N CYS A 1 -14.60 21.82 23.38
CA CYS A 1 -13.14 21.95 23.58
C CYS A 1 -12.47 21.81 22.20
N PRO A 2 -11.73 22.81 21.69
CA PRO A 2 -11.31 22.87 20.27
C PRO A 2 -10.16 21.91 19.89
N GLN A 3 -9.99 20.78 20.57
CA GLN A 3 -8.85 19.86 20.35
C GLN A 3 -9.24 18.40 20.07
N LEU A 4 -10.48 18.15 19.64
CA LEU A 4 -10.84 16.87 19.04
C LEU A 4 -10.40 16.88 17.57
N ARG A 5 -9.11 16.59 17.33
CA ARG A 5 -8.53 16.43 15.99
C ARG A 5 -9.15 15.19 15.33
N VAL A 6 -10.21 15.47 14.59
CA VAL A 6 -10.81 14.76 13.45
C VAL A 6 -10.66 13.24 13.41
N CYS A 7 -11.63 12.55 14.00
CA CYS A 7 -12.14 11.32 13.42
C CYS A 7 -13.66 11.42 13.50
N VAL A 8 -14.38 11.26 12.38
CA VAL A 8 -15.85 11.27 12.36
C VAL A 8 -16.32 10.06 13.16
N GLY A 9 -16.49 10.24 14.48
CA GLY A 9 -16.85 9.18 15.43
C GLY A 9 -15.78 8.87 16.49
N ARG A 10 -15.54 9.80 17.42
CA ARG A 10 -15.17 9.56 18.84
C ARG A 10 -14.20 8.39 19.14
N LYS A 11 -12.97 8.40 18.64
CA LYS A 11 -11.87 7.64 19.25
C LYS A 11 -10.62 8.52 19.37
N GLU A 12 -9.93 8.38 20.50
CA GLU A 12 -8.59 8.94 20.67
C GLU A 12 -7.69 8.33 19.59
N LEU A 13 -7.00 9.19 18.84
CA LEU A 13 -6.06 8.76 17.81
C LEU A 13 -4.84 8.16 18.50
N THR A 14 -4.54 6.89 18.22
CA THR A 14 -3.31 6.24 18.70
C THR A 14 -2.10 6.77 17.94
N ALA A 15 -0.89 6.37 18.35
CA ALA A 15 0.35 6.67 17.62
C ALA A 15 0.37 6.15 16.16
N GLU A 16 -0.64 5.36 15.76
CA GLU A 16 -0.79 4.81 14.41
C GLU A 16 -1.65 5.69 13.48
N ALA A 17 -2.11 6.86 13.95
CA ALA A 17 -2.84 7.81 13.11
C ALA A 17 -1.99 8.31 11.93
N ARG A 18 -2.65 8.53 10.79
CA ARG A 18 -2.03 9.01 9.54
C ARG A 18 -2.41 10.46 9.31
N GLU A 19 -1.43 11.32 9.04
CA GLU A 19 -1.68 12.69 8.63
C GLU A 19 -1.94 12.77 7.12
N LEU A 20 -2.96 13.52 6.72
CA LEU A 20 -3.30 13.82 5.35
C LEU A 20 -3.78 15.27 5.26
N LYS A 21 -3.12 16.09 4.45
CA LYS A 21 -3.45 17.52 4.25
C LYS A 21 -3.57 18.33 5.56
N GLY A 22 -2.76 17.97 6.57
CA GLY A 22 -2.75 18.65 7.87
C GLY A 22 -3.83 18.16 8.85
N GLU A 23 -4.58 17.12 8.51
CA GLU A 23 -5.55 16.47 9.39
C GLU A 23 -5.11 15.03 9.72
N LEU A 24 -5.37 14.57 10.94
CA LEU A 24 -5.04 13.21 11.37
C LEU A 24 -6.25 12.29 11.21
N TYR A 25 -6.03 11.09 10.68
CA TYR A 25 -7.06 10.08 10.46
C TYR A 25 -6.66 8.77 11.12
N CYS A 26 -7.61 8.04 11.72
CA CYS A 26 -7.35 6.66 12.12
C CYS A 26 -7.17 5.77 10.89
N LEU A 27 -6.43 4.65 11.02
CA LEU A 27 -6.18 3.73 9.90
C LEU A 27 -7.48 3.30 9.17
N PRO A 28 -8.59 2.94 9.86
CA PRO A 28 -9.85 2.62 9.18
C PRO A 28 -10.49 3.80 8.42
N CYS A 29 -10.43 5.03 8.95
CA CYS A 29 -10.99 6.20 8.27
C CYS A 29 -10.13 6.60 7.08
N HIS A 30 -8.82 6.51 7.21
CA HIS A 30 -7.88 6.74 6.11
C HIS A 30 -8.10 5.74 4.96
N ASP A 31 -8.34 4.46 5.27
CA ASP A 31 -8.65 3.42 4.27
C ASP A 31 -9.97 3.72 3.52
N LYS A 32 -11.01 4.16 4.24
CA LYS A 32 -12.31 4.57 3.66
C LYS A 32 -12.22 5.76 2.70
N MET A 33 -11.16 6.57 2.76
CA MET A 33 -10.96 7.70 1.84
C MET A 33 -10.49 7.25 0.45
N GLY A 34 -10.28 5.95 0.23
CA GLY A 34 -9.85 5.41 -1.06
C GLY A 34 -8.38 5.68 -1.36
N ILE A 35 -7.58 6.00 -0.35
CA ILE A 35 -6.14 6.22 -0.50
C ILE A 35 -5.47 4.86 -0.65
N PRO A 36 -4.75 4.62 -1.74
CA PRO A 36 -4.13 3.33 -1.99
C PRO A 36 -3.12 2.99 -0.89
N ILE A 37 -3.26 1.81 -0.27
CA ILE A 37 -2.32 1.33 0.75
C ILE A 37 -1.43 0.26 0.16
N CYS A 38 -0.13 0.42 0.32
CA CYS A 38 0.83 -0.55 -0.18
C CYS A 38 0.73 -1.90 0.55
N GLY A 39 0.56 -2.98 -0.23
CA GLY A 39 0.48 -4.35 0.26
C GLY A 39 1.74 -4.85 0.96
N ALA A 40 2.91 -4.23 0.70
CA ALA A 40 4.19 -4.58 1.33
C ALA A 40 4.44 -3.78 2.61
N CYS A 41 4.53 -2.45 2.52
CA CYS A 41 4.95 -1.60 3.64
C CYS A 41 3.79 -1.07 4.51
N ARG A 42 2.53 -1.32 4.12
CA ARG A 42 1.32 -0.83 4.81
C ARG A 42 1.27 0.68 5.03
N ARG A 43 1.92 1.44 4.15
CA ARG A 43 1.89 2.91 4.11
C ARG A 43 1.03 3.39 2.93
N PRO A 44 0.42 4.58 3.04
CA PRO A 44 -0.25 5.23 1.92
C PRO A 44 0.71 5.40 0.73
N ILE A 45 0.19 5.20 -0.48
CA ILE A 45 0.96 5.39 -1.71
C ILE A 45 0.69 6.80 -2.22
N GLU A 46 1.72 7.63 -2.17
CA GLU A 46 1.70 8.97 -2.74
C GLU A 46 2.23 8.91 -4.17
N GLY A 47 1.40 9.26 -5.16
CA GLY A 47 1.79 9.26 -6.57
C GLY A 47 1.46 7.96 -7.33
N ARG A 48 2.44 7.37 -8.01
CA ARG A 48 2.21 6.22 -8.91
C ARG A 48 1.93 4.94 -8.11
N VAL A 49 0.81 4.30 -8.43
CA VAL A 49 0.36 3.05 -7.84
C VAL A 49 0.47 1.91 -8.85
N VAL A 50 0.86 0.73 -8.38
CA VAL A 50 0.76 -0.52 -9.12
C VAL A 50 -0.42 -1.31 -8.56
N ASN A 51 -1.37 -1.69 -9.43
CA ASN A 51 -2.49 -2.56 -9.08
C ASN A 51 -2.19 -3.97 -9.58
N ALA A 52 -1.93 -4.91 -8.66
CA ALA A 52 -1.57 -6.30 -8.98
C ALA A 52 -1.87 -7.22 -7.79
N LEU A 53 -2.08 -8.52 -8.05
CA LEU A 53 -2.36 -9.53 -7.00
C LEU A 53 -3.56 -9.16 -6.10
N GLY A 54 -4.55 -8.47 -6.65
CA GLY A 54 -5.71 -7.94 -5.88
C GLY A 54 -5.36 -6.88 -4.84
N LYS A 55 -4.16 -6.28 -4.90
CA LYS A 55 -3.66 -5.26 -3.96
C LYS A 55 -3.02 -4.09 -4.69
N GLN A 56 -2.73 -3.05 -3.93
CA GLN A 56 -2.06 -1.84 -4.41
C GLN A 56 -0.63 -1.80 -3.87
N TRP A 57 0.32 -1.31 -4.66
CA TRP A 57 1.73 -1.35 -4.32
C TRP A 57 2.44 -0.05 -4.73
N HIS A 58 3.44 0.34 -3.94
CA HIS A 58 4.46 1.25 -4.43
C HIS A 58 5.21 0.59 -5.59
N VAL A 59 5.62 1.38 -6.58
CA VAL A 59 6.39 0.91 -7.74
C VAL A 59 7.66 0.15 -7.33
N GLU A 60 8.32 0.60 -6.26
CA GLU A 60 9.55 0.01 -5.73
C GLU A 60 9.30 -1.22 -4.86
N HIS A 61 8.11 -1.35 -4.27
CA HIS A 61 7.77 -2.49 -3.42
C HIS A 61 7.08 -3.63 -4.18
N PHE A 62 6.68 -3.40 -5.43
CA PHE A 62 6.21 -4.47 -6.30
C PHE A 62 7.42 -5.18 -6.92
N VAL A 63 7.85 -6.24 -6.25
CA VAL A 63 9.10 -6.97 -6.53
C VAL A 63 8.82 -8.44 -6.87
N CYS A 64 9.78 -9.06 -7.57
CA CYS A 64 9.76 -10.50 -7.78
C CYS A 64 9.92 -11.26 -6.46
N ALA A 65 9.03 -12.22 -6.17
CA ALA A 65 9.05 -13.00 -4.94
C ALA A 65 10.30 -13.89 -4.78
N LYS A 66 11.09 -14.09 -5.84
CA LYS A 66 12.30 -14.93 -5.82
C LYS A 66 13.61 -14.15 -5.72
N CYS A 67 13.72 -13.02 -6.43
CA CYS A 67 14.96 -12.23 -6.47
C CYS A 67 14.82 -10.82 -5.90
N GLU A 68 13.62 -10.47 -5.42
CA GLU A 68 13.32 -9.20 -4.75
C GLU A 68 13.64 -7.94 -5.58
N LYS A 69 13.85 -8.11 -6.89
CA LYS A 69 14.04 -7.00 -7.81
C LYS A 69 12.70 -6.35 -8.14
N PRO A 70 12.59 -5.01 -8.06
CA PRO A 70 11.37 -4.28 -8.41
C PRO A 70 11.09 -4.39 -9.90
N PHE A 71 9.81 -4.48 -10.25
CA PHE A 71 9.40 -4.50 -11.65
C PHE A 71 9.47 -3.13 -12.29
N LEU A 72 9.32 -2.04 -11.54
CA LEU A 72 9.40 -0.65 -12.06
C LEU A 72 8.51 -0.38 -13.29
N GLY A 73 7.40 -1.11 -13.45
CA GLY A 73 6.51 -1.04 -14.61
C GLY A 73 6.80 -2.04 -15.73
N HIS A 74 7.87 -2.84 -15.61
CA HIS A 74 8.13 -3.98 -16.48
C HIS A 74 7.13 -5.12 -16.26
N ARG A 75 7.08 -6.04 -17.23
CA ARG A 75 6.20 -7.21 -17.20
C ARG A 75 6.49 -8.10 -15.99
N HIS A 76 5.43 -8.53 -15.32
CA HIS A 76 5.45 -9.47 -14.21
C HIS A 76 4.48 -10.62 -14.52
N TYR A 77 4.66 -11.73 -13.80
CA TYR A 77 3.82 -12.91 -13.94
C TYR A 77 3.32 -13.36 -12.57
N GLU A 78 2.03 -13.60 -12.47
CA GLU A 78 1.40 -14.07 -11.23
C GLU A 78 1.39 -15.60 -11.17
N LYS A 79 1.82 -16.19 -10.04
CA LYS A 79 1.67 -17.62 -9.73
C LYS A 79 1.40 -17.78 -8.24
N LYS A 80 0.31 -18.48 -7.87
CA LYS A 80 -0.10 -18.71 -6.47
C LYS A 80 -0.19 -17.43 -5.63
N GLY A 81 -0.63 -16.32 -6.22
CA GLY A 81 -0.75 -15.02 -5.53
C GLY A 81 0.58 -14.31 -5.27
N LEU A 82 1.67 -14.73 -5.91
CA LEU A 82 2.98 -14.09 -5.88
C LEU A 82 3.38 -13.61 -7.28
N ALA A 83 4.09 -12.49 -7.35
CA ALA A 83 4.61 -11.95 -8.59
C ALA A 83 6.04 -12.43 -8.85
N TYR A 84 6.33 -12.85 -10.09
CA TYR A 84 7.63 -13.32 -10.54
C TYR A 84 8.08 -12.55 -11.78
N CYS A 85 9.39 -12.38 -11.95
CA CYS A 85 9.95 -11.96 -13.23
C CYS A 85 9.95 -13.12 -14.23
N GLU A 86 10.11 -12.80 -15.52
CA GLU A 86 10.12 -13.81 -16.59
C GLU A 86 11.06 -14.98 -16.32
N THR A 87 12.28 -14.67 -15.90
CA THR A 87 13.31 -15.67 -15.61
C THR A 87 12.89 -16.63 -14.51
N HIS A 88 12.36 -16.10 -13.39
CA HIS A 88 11.99 -16.92 -12.26
C HIS A 88 10.65 -17.62 -12.45
N TYR A 89 9.72 -17.04 -13.19
CA TYR A 89 8.43 -17.67 -13.50
C TYR A 89 8.61 -19.01 -14.22
N ASN A 90 9.57 -19.09 -15.16
CA ASN A 90 9.89 -20.31 -15.91
C ASN A 90 10.68 -21.36 -15.11
N GLN A 91 11.15 -21.01 -13.90
CA GLN A 91 11.88 -21.91 -13.00
C GLN A 91 11.00 -22.47 -11.87
N VAL A 92 9.79 -21.93 -11.69
CA VAL A 92 8.79 -22.42 -10.73
C VAL A 92 7.84 -23.37 -11.42
#